data_AF-A0A9E3KK39-F1
#
_entry.id   AF-A0A9E3KK39-F1
#
_cell.length_a   1.000
_cell.length_b   1.000
_cell.length_c   1.000
_cell.angle_alpha   90.00
_cell.angle_beta   90.00
_cell.angle_gamma   90.00
#
_symmetry.space_group_name_H-M   'P 1'
#
loop_
_entity.id
_entity.type
_entity.pdbx_description
1 polymer ?
#
loop_
_entity_poly.entity_id
_entity_poly.type
_entity_poly.pdbx_seq_one_letter_code
_entity_poly.pdbx_strand_id
1 'polypeptide(L)'
;METQRVKTCFTITFTDEQFNRAKEYVEDMKRHPKRVFWRGKEGKTDQELIVEQIAHRILSGFYNDDPLNAGRHIVRMDAGINGG
;
A
#
# COMPACT_ATOMS: atom_id res chain seq x y z
N MET A 1 15.94 -15.48 16.55
CA MET A 1 16.00 -14.00 16.47
C MET A 1 14.63 -13.50 16.86
N GLU A 2 14.52 -12.71 17.92
CA GLU A 2 13.23 -12.13 18.34
C GLU A 2 12.87 -10.98 17.40
N THR A 3 11.65 -10.98 16.85
CA THR A 3 11.18 -9.92 15.96
C THR A 3 10.18 -9.04 16.68
N GLN A 4 10.41 -7.73 16.72
CA GLN A 4 9.44 -6.76 17.21
C GLN A 4 8.48 -6.36 16.09
N ARG A 5 7.21 -6.11 16.42
CA ARG A 5 6.19 -5.68 15.47
C ARG A 5 5.66 -4.31 15.87
N VAL A 6 5.61 -3.39 14.91
CA VAL A 6 4.98 -2.08 15.06
C VAL A 6 3.88 -1.92 14.03
N LYS A 7 2.79 -1.26 14.40
CA LYS A 7 1.74 -0.87 13.45
C LYS A 7 1.90 0.62 13.16
N THR A 8 2.08 0.93 11.89
CA THR A 8 2.10 2.31 11.41
C THR A 8 0.90 2.52 10.51
N CYS A 9 0.21 3.64 10.69
CA CYS A 9 -0.89 4.07 9.84
C CYS A 9 -0.44 5.30 9.06
N PHE A 10 -0.70 5.31 7.75
CA PHE A 10 -0.48 6.48 6.90
C PHE A 10 -1.83 7.02 6.45
N THR A 11 -1.99 8.34 6.52
CA THR A 11 -3.05 9.05 5.81
C THR A 11 -2.48 9.55 4.51
N ILE A 12 -3.03 9.07 3.38
CA ILE A 12 -2.59 9.44 2.05
C ILE A 12 -3.75 10.01 1.23
N THR A 13 -3.44 10.96 0.35
CA THR A 13 -4.36 11.42 -0.70
C THR A 13 -3.97 10.83 -2.04
N PHE A 14 -4.97 10.47 -2.84
CA PHE A 14 -4.76 9.96 -4.17
C PHE A 14 -5.79 10.53 -5.14
N THR A 15 -5.41 10.54 -6.41
CA THR A 15 -6.24 10.98 -7.54
C THR A 15 -7.04 9.83 -8.12
N ASP A 16 -8.10 10.14 -8.86
CA ASP A 16 -8.90 9.13 -9.58
C ASP A 16 -8.05 8.31 -10.56
N GLU A 17 -7.06 8.94 -11.19
CA GLU A 17 -6.11 8.26 -12.07
C GLU A 17 -5.28 7.20 -11.31
N GLN A 18 -4.78 7.54 -10.12
CA GLN A 18 -4.07 6.59 -9.26
C GLN A 18 -4.97 5.44 -8.85
N PHE A 19 -6.25 5.70 -8.56
CA PHE A 19 -7.23 4.67 -8.25
C PHE A 19 -7.47 3.73 -9.44
N ASN A 20 -7.72 4.27 -10.64
CA ASN A 20 -7.97 3.49 -11.84
C ASN A 20 -6.78 2.61 -12.21
N ARG A 21 -5.55 3.14 -12.15
CA ARG A 21 -4.33 2.37 -12.40
C ARG A 21 -4.14 1.24 -11.38
N ALA A 22 -4.47 1.48 -10.11
CA ALA A 22 -4.39 0.46 -9.07
C ALA A 22 -5.45 -0.64 -9.28
N LYS A 23 -6.66 -0.26 -9.67
CA LYS A 23 -7.73 -1.19 -10.06
C LYS A 23 -7.31 -2.08 -11.22
N GLU A 24 -6.80 -1.50 -12.31
CA GLU A 24 -6.30 -2.28 -13.47
C GLU A 24 -5.20 -3.26 -13.07
N TYR A 25 -4.28 -2.84 -12.21
CA TYR A 25 -3.22 -3.72 -11.69
C TYR A 25 -3.79 -4.89 -10.88
N VAL A 26 -4.75 -4.65 -9.98
CA VAL A 26 -5.38 -5.73 -9.19
C VAL A 26 -6.13 -6.70 -10.08
N GLU A 27 -6.84 -6.20 -11.10
CA GLU A 27 -7.51 -7.06 -12.09
C GLU A 27 -6.52 -7.91 -12.90
N ASP A 28 -5.34 -7.38 -13.25
CA ASP A 28 -4.27 -8.18 -13.85
C ASP A 28 -3.74 -9.24 -12.88
N MET A 29 -3.52 -8.89 -11.61
CA MET A 29 -3.02 -9.84 -10.60
C MET A 29 -3.97 -11.01 -10.40
N LYS A 30 -5.30 -10.80 -10.50
CA LYS A 30 -6.31 -11.86 -10.40
C LYS A 30 -6.15 -12.92 -11.49
N ARG A 31 -5.67 -12.53 -12.68
CA ARG A 31 -5.34 -13.45 -13.78
C ARG A 31 -4.04 -14.23 -13.53
N HIS A 32 -3.29 -13.85 -12.49
CA HIS A 32 -1.99 -14.41 -12.15
C HIS A 32 -1.88 -14.81 -10.66
N PRO A 33 -2.64 -15.82 -10.22
CA PRO A 33 -2.76 -16.20 -8.80
C PRO A 33 -1.46 -16.73 -8.17
N LYS A 34 -0.45 -17.09 -8.99
CA LYS A 34 0.85 -17.61 -8.51
C LYS A 34 1.88 -16.52 -8.21
N ARG A 35 1.54 -15.24 -8.38
CA ARG A 35 2.47 -14.12 -8.14
C ARG A 35 2.69 -13.87 -6.65
N VAL A 36 3.90 -13.42 -6.29
CA VAL A 36 4.27 -12.99 -4.92
C VAL A 36 3.34 -11.91 -4.36
N PHE A 37 2.71 -11.13 -5.24
CA PHE A 37 1.66 -10.16 -4.86
C PHE A 37 0.66 -10.74 -3.85
N TRP A 38 0.27 -12.01 -3.99
CA TRP A 38 -0.77 -12.62 -3.18
C TRP A 38 -0.37 -13.00 -1.75
N ARG A 39 0.93 -12.97 -1.42
CA ARG A 39 1.42 -13.38 -0.10
C ARG A 39 0.89 -12.45 1.00
N GLY A 40 0.09 -12.97 1.93
CA GLY A 40 -0.47 -12.17 3.04
C GLY A 40 -1.67 -11.30 2.62
N LYS A 41 -2.30 -11.61 1.49
CA LYS A 41 -3.49 -10.92 0.97
C LYS A 41 -4.72 -11.84 0.93
N GLU A 42 -4.65 -12.99 1.59
CA GLU A 42 -5.74 -13.96 1.65
C GLU A 42 -6.97 -13.35 2.32
N GLY A 43 -8.13 -13.45 1.68
CA GLY A 43 -9.41 -12.95 2.20
C GLY A 43 -9.65 -11.45 2.10
N LYS A 44 -8.72 -10.67 1.51
CA LYS A 44 -8.93 -9.24 1.24
C LYS A 44 -9.93 -9.02 0.11
N THR A 45 -10.75 -8.00 0.28
CA THR A 45 -11.65 -7.48 -0.76
C THR A 45 -10.87 -6.74 -1.85
N ASP A 46 -11.47 -6.62 -3.03
CA ASP A 46 -10.90 -5.83 -4.13
C ASP A 46 -10.57 -4.40 -3.73
N GLN A 47 -11.46 -3.77 -2.93
CA GLN A 47 -11.27 -2.43 -2.41
C GLN A 47 -9.99 -2.34 -1.57
N GLU A 48 -9.77 -3.30 -0.66
CA GLU A 48 -8.56 -3.36 0.17
C GLU A 48 -7.31 -3.58 -0.68
N LEU A 49 -7.36 -4.47 -1.68
CA LEU A 49 -6.25 -4.71 -2.59
C LEU A 49 -5.86 -3.46 -3.39
N ILE A 50 -6.86 -2.70 -3.86
CA ILE A 50 -6.67 -1.46 -4.60
C ILE A 50 -6.04 -0.39 -3.70
N VAL A 51 -6.61 -0.16 -2.52
CA VAL A 51 -6.09 0.83 -1.56
C VAL A 51 -4.66 0.47 -1.12
N GLU A 52 -4.39 -0.81 -0.87
CA GLU A 52 -3.05 -1.28 -0.54
C GLU A 52 -2.06 -1.07 -1.70
N GLN A 53 -2.49 -1.28 -2.94
CA GLN A 53 -1.66 -1.02 -4.11
C GLN A 53 -1.35 0.47 -4.28
N ILE A 54 -2.31 1.35 -4.03
CA ILE A 54 -2.11 2.80 -4.02
C ILE A 54 -1.09 3.18 -2.96
N ALA A 55 -1.29 2.71 -1.72
CA ALA A 55 -0.38 2.95 -0.61
C ALA A 55 1.04 2.44 -0.92
N HIS A 56 1.16 1.23 -1.45
CA HIS A 56 2.45 0.67 -1.84
C HIS A 56 3.16 1.53 -2.87
N ARG A 57 2.47 2.01 -3.92
CA ARG A 57 3.10 2.86 -4.95
C ARG A 57 3.56 4.21 -4.41
N ILE A 58 2.73 4.87 -3.61
CA ILE A 58 3.08 6.18 -3.02
C ILE A 58 4.24 6.02 -2.04
N LEU A 59 4.18 5.05 -1.13
CA LEU A 59 5.23 4.85 -0.13
C LEU A 59 6.54 4.35 -0.78
N SER A 60 6.48 3.40 -1.71
CA SER A 60 7.69 2.96 -2.42
C SER A 60 8.32 4.08 -3.23
N GLY A 61 7.51 4.91 -3.90
CA GLY A 61 8.00 6.11 -4.57
C GLY A 61 8.64 7.11 -3.61
N PHE A 62 8.04 7.31 -2.42
CA PHE A 62 8.58 8.17 -1.38
C PHE A 62 9.95 7.70 -0.88
N TYR A 63 10.15 6.39 -0.73
CA TYR A 63 11.41 5.84 -0.21
C TYR A 63 12.50 5.63 -1.26
N ASN A 64 12.16 5.39 -2.53
CA ASN A 64 13.12 4.87 -3.52
C ASN A 64 13.30 5.72 -4.78
N ASP A 65 12.23 6.30 -5.33
CA ASP A 65 12.24 6.81 -6.70
C ASP A 65 12.07 8.33 -6.79
N ASP A 66 11.09 8.89 -6.08
CA ASP A 66 10.68 10.29 -6.21
C ASP A 66 10.10 10.83 -4.88
N PRO A 67 10.96 11.08 -3.88
CA PRO A 67 10.53 11.51 -2.54
C PRO A 67 9.74 12.82 -2.56
N LEU A 68 10.09 13.75 -3.45
CA LEU A 68 9.48 15.08 -3.49
C LEU A 68 8.05 15.05 -4.03
N ASN A 69 7.76 14.29 -5.09
CA ASN A 69 6.41 14.19 -5.60
C ASN A 69 5.57 13.21 -4.78
N ALA A 70 6.12 12.06 -4.39
CA ALA A 70 5.39 11.08 -3.58
C ALA A 70 5.07 11.60 -2.18
N GLY A 71 5.98 12.38 -1.57
CA GLY A 71 5.77 12.98 -0.25
C GLY A 71 4.56 13.92 -0.18
N ARG A 72 4.18 14.56 -1.30
CA ARG A 72 2.99 15.43 -1.38
C ARG A 72 1.68 14.68 -1.16
N HIS A 73 1.68 13.37 -1.39
CA HIS A 73 0.53 12.50 -1.16
C HIS A 73 0.44 12.00 0.28
N ILE A 74 1.49 12.15 1.09
CA ILE A 74 1.51 11.71 2.48
C ILE A 74 1.06 12.88 3.36
N VAL A 75 -0.14 12.77 3.92
CA VAL A 75 -0.71 13.79 4.80
C VAL A 75 -0.19 13.63 6.22
N ARG A 76 -0.10 12.38 6.70
CA ARG A 76 0.28 12.06 8.08
C ARG A 76 0.80 10.63 8.19
N MET A 77 1.70 10.41 9.13
CA MET A 77 2.14 9.09 9.58
C MET A 77 1.96 9.01 11.09
N ASP A 78 1.17 8.03 11.53
CA ASP A 78 0.96 7.70 12.93
C ASP A 78 1.66 6.38 13.24
N ALA A 79 2.54 6.40 14.24
CA ALA A 79 3.16 5.20 14.77
C ALA A 79 2.61 4.94 16.17
N GLY A 80 2.01 3.77 16.37
CA GLY A 80 1.58 3.29 17.68
C GLY A 80 2.46 2.13 18.13
N ILE A 81 2.87 2.14 19.40
CA ILE A 81 3.32 0.93 20.06
C ILE A 81 2.03 0.25 20.55
N ASN A 82 1.73 -0.95 20.05
CA ASN A 82 0.81 -1.82 20.76
C ASN A 82 1.51 -2.22 22.07
N GLY A 83 1.29 -1.45 23.12
CA GLY A 83 1.63 -1.85 24.47
C GLY A 83 0.44 -2.56 25.08
N GLY A 84 0.57 -3.88 25.29
CA GLY A 84 -0.34 -4.71 26.10
C GLY A 84 -1.55 -5.24 25.36
#